data_AF-A0ABD3NHT1-F1
#
_entry.id   AF-A0ABD3NHT1-F1
#
_cell.length_a   1.000
_cell.length_b   1.000
_cell.length_c   1.000
_cell.angle_alpha   90.00
_cell.angle_beta   90.00
_cell.angle_gamma   90.00
#
_symmetry.space_group_name_H-M   'P 1'
#
loop_
_entity.id
_entity.type
_entity.pdbx_description
1 polymer ?
#
loop_
_entity_poly.entity_id
_entity_poly.type
_entity_poly.pdbx_seq_one_letter_code
_entity_poly.pdbx_strand_id
1 'polypeptide(L)'
;MNIAFRWLFTMASLPNIKMASYGSIVWRSVTAFSSISWNGSTRHHMHDARRRPSAISSFSSTKQHQPVVLKFRTSQFPLSRSLFAWRSISTQQSMATDDVGSNESNGESRTSFDIPLLKKETMRLTLRTHKKIEKASTRVRGAEEQYNKLRSAIDAAPLDEVDENLLQQMERAPNVEQYKKEISELQLRLQKLNWLEEQFSKPPLKSKKQLTIDELKKLVPEGAQVVQYVLELDIDDDDSLKQKKIEIDVNNKRAKAEKAVAMKEQDRQQHGGRLPYRRYYSEQRTEIRVGKQATDNDVLSLSPEHRSGSHWWYHASGCSGSHVVLCTDAASPSEDDILDAASLAALKSKCIGQSVIKVSMTRARNVSKPPGAKAGLVQLSGDIRTITIKKSEVEKRCKRLEETVVVN
;
A
#
# COMPACT_ATOMS: atom_id res chain seq x y z
N MET A 1 -60.80 25.21 -48.81
CA MET A 1 -59.54 25.97 -48.58
C MET A 1 -58.63 25.04 -47.78
N ASN A 2 -57.72 24.29 -48.42
CA ASN A 2 -56.35 24.69 -48.83
C ASN A 2 -55.52 25.22 -47.64
N ILE A 3 -54.32 24.76 -47.25
CA ILE A 3 -53.24 23.90 -47.82
C ILE A 3 -52.35 23.48 -46.62
N ALA A 4 -52.10 22.18 -46.40
CA ALA A 4 -50.80 21.46 -46.48
C ALA A 4 -49.60 22.01 -45.68
N PHE A 5 -48.90 21.16 -44.91
CA PHE A 5 -47.76 20.39 -45.43
C PHE A 5 -47.34 19.25 -44.49
N ARG A 6 -46.93 18.17 -45.14
CA ARG A 6 -46.60 16.83 -44.64
C ARG A 6 -45.10 16.64 -44.92
N TRP A 7 -44.33 16.22 -43.93
CA TRP A 7 -43.01 15.62 -44.17
C TRP A 7 -43.03 14.15 -43.73
N LEU A 8 -42.90 13.30 -44.74
CA LEU A 8 -42.68 11.86 -44.67
C LEU A 8 -41.20 11.61 -44.34
N PHE A 9 -40.91 10.75 -43.37
CA PHE A 9 -39.63 10.07 -43.33
C PHE A 9 -39.85 8.61 -43.75
N THR A 10 -39.17 8.25 -44.83
CA THR A 10 -39.12 6.95 -45.48
C THR A 10 -38.43 5.94 -44.56
N MET A 11 -39.13 4.86 -44.24
CA MET A 11 -38.56 3.64 -43.66
C MET A 11 -37.64 2.98 -44.69
N ALA A 12 -36.34 3.23 -44.62
CA ALA A 12 -35.34 2.41 -45.27
C ALA A 12 -34.99 1.23 -44.36
N SER A 13 -35.33 0.03 -44.85
CA SER A 13 -35.00 -1.27 -44.28
C SER A 13 -33.49 -1.39 -44.02
N LEU A 14 -33.10 -1.58 -42.75
CA LEU A 14 -31.75 -2.00 -42.38
C LEU A 14 -31.67 -3.54 -42.42
N PRO A 15 -30.65 -4.14 -43.05
CA PRO A 15 -30.48 -5.58 -43.06
C PRO A 15 -30.01 -6.09 -41.69
N ASN A 16 -30.65 -7.18 -41.25
CA ASN A 16 -30.24 -8.04 -40.15
C ASN A 16 -28.75 -8.40 -40.23
N ILE A 17 -27.94 -7.87 -39.32
CA ILE A 17 -26.60 -8.42 -39.05
C ILE A 17 -26.70 -9.25 -37.78
N LYS A 18 -26.56 -10.56 -37.98
CA LYS A 18 -26.52 -11.60 -36.95
C LYS A 18 -25.44 -11.28 -35.92
N MET A 19 -25.84 -11.15 -34.66
CA MET A 19 -24.95 -11.24 -33.50
C MET A 19 -24.35 -12.66 -33.46
N ALA A 20 -23.11 -12.80 -33.91
CA ALA A 20 -22.32 -14.00 -33.69
C ALA A 20 -21.85 -14.02 -32.22
N SER A 21 -22.36 -15.00 -31.49
CA SER A 21 -21.89 -15.43 -30.17
C SER A 21 -20.38 -15.70 -30.21
N TYR A 22 -19.60 -14.93 -29.45
CA TYR A 22 -18.25 -15.31 -29.06
C TYR A 22 -18.12 -15.32 -27.53
N GLY A 23 -18.26 -16.53 -26.99
CA GLY A 23 -17.23 -17.14 -26.15
C GLY A 23 -16.95 -16.50 -24.80
N SER A 24 -17.62 -17.02 -23.78
CA SER A 24 -17.21 -16.98 -22.38
C SER A 24 -15.74 -17.38 -22.23
N ILE A 25 -14.87 -16.44 -21.87
CA ILE A 25 -13.50 -16.75 -21.45
C ILE A 25 -13.54 -17.10 -19.96
N VAL A 26 -13.53 -18.40 -19.71
CA VAL A 26 -13.31 -19.01 -18.40
C VAL A 26 -11.89 -18.72 -17.94
N TRP A 27 -11.74 -18.04 -16.80
CA TRP A 27 -10.49 -17.94 -16.06
C TRP A 27 -10.14 -19.33 -15.49
N ARG A 28 -9.21 -20.04 -16.13
CA ARG A 28 -8.56 -21.22 -15.54
C ARG A 28 -7.26 -20.78 -14.86
N SER A 29 -7.29 -20.75 -13.54
CA SER A 29 -6.11 -20.66 -12.68
C SER A 29 -5.22 -21.87 -12.89
N VAL A 30 -4.01 -21.67 -13.39
CA VAL A 30 -2.94 -22.68 -13.37
C VAL A 30 -2.07 -22.40 -12.15
N THR A 31 -2.33 -23.12 -11.06
CA THR A 31 -1.37 -23.34 -9.98
C THR A 31 -0.42 -24.45 -10.41
N ALA A 32 0.78 -24.09 -10.84
CA ALA A 32 1.88 -25.04 -10.99
C ALA A 32 2.69 -25.09 -9.69
N PHE A 33 2.49 -26.17 -8.93
CA PHE A 33 3.39 -26.61 -7.87
C PHE A 33 4.60 -27.28 -8.54
N SER A 34 5.80 -26.73 -8.36
CA SER A 34 7.04 -27.45 -8.63
C SER A 34 7.68 -27.83 -7.30
N SER A 35 7.54 -29.11 -6.98
CA SER A 35 8.32 -29.84 -5.98
C SER A 35 9.77 -29.96 -6.45
N ILE A 36 10.71 -29.37 -5.72
CA ILE A 36 12.13 -29.67 -5.86
C ILE A 36 12.52 -30.52 -4.65
N SER A 37 12.78 -31.79 -4.93
CA SER A 37 13.42 -32.75 -4.03
C SER A 37 14.91 -32.42 -3.92
N TRP A 38 15.44 -32.44 -2.70
CA TRP A 38 16.86 -32.34 -2.44
C TRP A 38 17.35 -33.72 -1.98
N ASN A 39 18.04 -34.42 -2.89
CA ASN A 39 18.81 -35.62 -2.56
C ASN A 39 20.18 -35.21 -2.03
N GLY A 40 20.58 -35.81 -0.92
CA GLY A 40 21.91 -35.66 -0.35
C GLY A 40 22.98 -36.44 -1.12
N SER A 41 24.23 -35.99 -0.98
CA SER A 41 25.39 -36.89 -0.93
C SER A 41 26.61 -36.20 -0.30
N THR A 42 27.00 -36.78 0.83
CA THR A 42 28.33 -37.05 1.41
C THR A 42 29.65 -36.66 0.71
N ARG A 43 30.62 -36.27 1.58
CA ARG A 43 32.12 -36.37 1.57
C ARG A 43 32.83 -34.99 1.61
N HIS A 44 33.95 -34.74 2.30
CA HIS A 44 34.90 -35.52 3.11
C HIS A 44 35.63 -34.55 4.09
N HIS A 45 36.18 -35.10 5.18
CA HIS A 45 37.21 -34.50 6.04
C HIS A 45 38.50 -34.11 5.27
N MET A 46 39.18 -33.03 5.69
CA MET A 46 40.52 -33.10 6.32
C MET A 46 41.09 -31.71 6.70
N HIS A 47 41.92 -31.76 7.74
CA HIS A 47 42.78 -30.77 8.41
C HIS A 47 43.45 -29.68 7.55
N ASP A 48 43.63 -28.47 8.10
CA ASP A 48 44.97 -28.04 8.55
C ASP A 48 44.88 -26.87 9.56
N ALA A 49 45.82 -26.89 10.49
CA ALA A 49 46.07 -25.93 11.54
C ALA A 49 46.87 -24.73 11.03
N ARG A 50 46.77 -23.58 11.73
CA ARG A 50 47.93 -22.93 12.38
C ARG A 50 47.60 -21.58 13.05
N ARG A 51 47.91 -21.56 14.35
CA ARG A 51 48.73 -20.58 15.08
C ARG A 51 48.24 -19.13 15.22
N ARG A 52 47.87 -18.83 16.48
CA ARG A 52 48.06 -17.54 17.16
C ARG A 52 49.55 -17.12 17.12
N PRO A 53 49.82 -15.82 17.30
CA PRO A 53 50.56 -15.48 18.51
C PRO A 53 49.96 -14.30 19.29
N SER A 54 50.19 -14.42 20.59
CA SER A 54 50.08 -13.45 21.67
C SER A 54 51.07 -12.30 21.53
N ALA A 55 50.66 -11.08 21.90
CA ALA A 55 51.55 -10.09 22.48
C ALA A 55 50.79 -9.25 23.52
N ILE A 56 51.26 -9.39 24.76
CA ILE A 56 50.96 -8.56 25.92
C ILE A 56 51.78 -7.29 25.78
N SER A 57 51.17 -6.11 25.97
CA SER A 57 51.90 -4.97 26.52
C SER A 57 50.97 -4.15 27.42
N SER A 58 51.54 -3.79 28.56
CA SER A 58 50.95 -3.22 29.76
C SER A 58 51.24 -1.72 29.85
N PHE A 59 50.28 -0.98 30.44
CA PHE A 59 50.45 0.30 31.15
C PHE A 59 50.91 1.51 30.30
N SER A 60 50.45 2.75 30.47
CA SER A 60 49.92 3.45 31.64
C SER A 60 49.23 4.78 31.25
N SER A 61 48.25 5.18 32.07
CA SER A 61 47.89 6.55 32.51
C SER A 61 48.14 7.77 31.61
N THR A 62 47.06 8.46 31.21
CA THR A 62 46.68 9.79 31.75
C THR A 62 45.37 10.27 31.08
N LYS A 63 44.27 10.32 31.84
CA LYS A 63 43.02 10.98 31.42
C LYS A 63 43.07 12.43 31.89
N GLN A 64 43.17 13.37 30.96
CA GLN A 64 42.89 14.78 31.23
C GLN A 64 41.38 15.04 31.15
N HIS A 65 40.85 15.58 32.24
CA HIS A 65 39.51 16.15 32.32
C HIS A 65 39.46 17.48 31.57
N GLN A 66 38.43 17.67 30.74
CA GLN A 66 38.00 18.96 30.20
C GLN A 66 36.58 19.23 30.72
N PRO A 67 36.28 20.41 31.30
CA PRO A 67 34.96 20.73 31.83
C PRO A 67 33.97 21.11 30.72
N VAL A 68 32.79 20.47 30.74
CA VAL A 68 31.65 20.84 29.89
C VAL A 68 30.95 22.05 30.50
N VAL A 69 31.01 23.18 29.81
CA VAL A 69 30.30 24.42 30.17
C VAL A 69 28.83 24.30 29.77
N LEU A 70 27.95 24.25 30.77
CA LEU A 70 26.50 24.38 30.65
C LEU A 70 26.14 25.83 30.25
N LYS A 71 25.56 26.02 29.06
CA LYS A 71 24.88 27.27 28.68
C LYS A 71 23.37 27.09 28.83
N PHE A 72 22.82 27.71 29.87
CA PHE A 72 21.39 27.94 30.01
C PHE A 72 20.91 28.92 28.93
N ARG A 73 19.85 28.57 28.21
CA ARG A 73 19.09 29.52 27.39
C ARG A 73 17.62 29.40 27.72
N THR A 74 17.14 30.38 28.48
CA THR A 74 15.73 30.65 28.78
C THR A 74 15.10 31.44 27.65
N SER A 75 13.96 30.98 27.12
CA SER A 75 12.89 31.81 26.55
C SER A 75 11.69 30.90 26.26
N GLN A 76 10.68 30.90 27.12
CA GLN A 76 9.39 31.58 26.92
C GLN A 76 8.53 30.97 25.79
N PHE A 77 7.56 30.17 26.22
CA PHE A 77 6.40 29.72 25.44
C PHE A 77 5.32 30.81 25.41
N PRO A 78 4.59 30.96 24.30
CA PRO A 78 3.20 31.36 24.37
C PRO A 78 2.28 30.19 23.96
N LEU A 79 1.29 29.99 24.83
CA LEU A 79 0.10 29.18 24.63
C LEU A 79 -0.72 29.75 23.46
N SER A 80 -1.16 28.90 22.52
CA SER A 80 -2.50 29.06 21.97
C SER A 80 -3.06 27.74 21.44
N ARG A 81 -4.35 27.58 21.73
CA ARG A 81 -5.24 26.46 21.40
C ARG A 81 -5.37 26.29 19.88
N SER A 82 -5.21 25.08 19.38
CA SER A 82 -5.64 24.71 18.03
C SER A 82 -6.90 23.85 18.11
N LEU A 83 -8.02 24.48 17.73
CA LEU A 83 -9.29 23.85 17.43
C LEU A 83 -9.20 23.17 16.06
N PHE A 84 -9.81 21.98 15.96
CA PHE A 84 -10.08 21.30 14.71
C PHE A 84 -10.83 22.23 13.76
N ALA A 85 -10.22 22.55 12.61
CA ALA A 85 -10.87 23.20 11.48
C ALA A 85 -10.54 22.42 10.22
N TRP A 86 -11.53 21.70 9.69
CA TRP A 86 -11.54 21.27 8.30
C TRP A 86 -11.57 22.53 7.43
N ARG A 87 -10.51 22.77 6.67
CA ARG A 87 -10.48 23.84 5.68
C ARG A 87 -10.10 23.27 4.33
N SER A 88 -11.07 23.35 3.43
CA SER A 88 -10.94 23.19 1.99
C SER A 88 -9.74 23.96 1.47
N ILE A 89 -8.87 23.28 0.72
CA ILE A 89 -7.77 23.92 0.01
C ILE A 89 -8.36 24.63 -1.20
N SER A 90 -8.72 25.91 -1.02
CA SER A 90 -8.72 26.87 -2.13
C SER A 90 -7.31 27.42 -2.24
N THR A 91 -6.54 26.93 -3.20
CA THR A 91 -5.31 27.62 -3.59
C THR A 91 -5.69 28.80 -4.45
N GLN A 92 -5.49 30.00 -3.90
CA GLN A 92 -5.50 31.26 -4.63
C GLN A 92 -4.50 31.17 -5.78
N GLN A 93 -5.01 31.31 -6.99
CA GLN A 93 -4.23 31.44 -8.21
C GLN A 93 -3.66 32.87 -8.22
N SER A 94 -2.42 33.02 -7.76
CA SER A 94 -1.64 34.22 -8.04
C SER A 94 -1.41 34.29 -9.54
N MET A 95 -1.92 35.34 -10.17
CA MET A 95 -1.63 35.70 -11.55
C MET A 95 -0.14 36.01 -11.69
N ALA A 96 0.66 34.98 -11.93
CA ALA A 96 1.83 35.10 -12.77
C ALA A 96 1.29 35.00 -14.20
N THR A 97 1.49 36.06 -14.98
CA THR A 97 1.35 36.01 -16.43
C THR A 97 2.42 35.05 -16.94
N ASP A 98 2.09 33.76 -16.99
CA ASP A 98 2.83 32.81 -17.79
C ASP A 98 2.66 33.26 -19.24
N ASP A 99 3.71 33.93 -19.71
CA ASP A 99 4.06 34.09 -21.10
C ASP A 99 3.62 32.84 -21.86
N VAL A 100 2.70 33.04 -22.79
CA VAL A 100 2.29 32.02 -23.75
C VAL A 100 3.52 31.77 -24.59
N GLY A 101 4.40 30.90 -24.08
CA GLY A 101 5.41 30.22 -24.84
C GLY A 101 4.66 29.44 -25.91
N SER A 102 4.43 30.12 -27.02
CA SER A 102 4.26 29.51 -28.32
C SER A 102 5.32 28.43 -28.40
N ASN A 103 4.89 27.18 -28.24
CA ASN A 103 5.72 26.04 -28.56
C ASN A 103 5.79 26.02 -30.09
N GLU A 104 6.57 26.95 -30.64
CA GLU A 104 7.28 26.75 -31.90
C GLU A 104 8.24 25.59 -31.63
N SER A 105 7.69 24.38 -31.58
CA SER A 105 8.48 23.18 -31.76
C SER A 105 9.02 23.29 -33.18
N ASN A 106 10.30 23.67 -33.26
CA ASN A 106 11.17 23.49 -34.40
C ASN A 106 10.64 22.38 -35.31
N GLY A 107 10.25 22.76 -36.52
CA GLY A 107 9.92 21.85 -37.60
C GLY A 107 11.16 21.11 -38.10
N GLU A 108 11.79 20.31 -37.25
CA GLU A 108 12.54 19.17 -37.74
C GLU A 108 11.51 18.22 -38.34
N SER A 109 11.34 18.32 -39.65
CA SER A 109 10.51 17.42 -40.44
C SER A 109 10.95 16.00 -40.13
N ARG A 110 10.15 15.29 -39.32
CA ARG A 110 10.38 13.90 -38.91
C ARG A 110 10.71 13.07 -40.15
N THR A 111 11.97 12.67 -40.30
CA THR A 111 12.46 12.11 -41.58
C THR A 111 12.23 10.60 -41.68
N SER A 112 12.05 9.94 -40.55
CA SER A 112 11.85 8.49 -40.45
C SER A 112 10.95 8.11 -39.29
N PHE A 113 10.44 6.89 -39.36
CA PHE A 113 9.53 6.30 -38.38
C PHE A 113 10.04 4.93 -37.91
N ASP A 114 10.04 4.69 -36.61
CA ASP A 114 10.19 3.38 -35.98
C ASP A 114 8.83 2.66 -35.99
N ILE A 115 8.68 1.67 -36.88
CA ILE A 115 7.40 0.99 -37.13
C ILE A 115 6.95 0.16 -35.90
N PRO A 116 7.82 -0.61 -35.21
CA PRO A 116 7.46 -1.28 -33.97
C PRO A 116 6.94 -0.34 -32.87
N LEU A 117 7.60 0.82 -32.67
CA LEU A 117 7.18 1.79 -31.65
C LEU A 117 5.89 2.50 -32.05
N LEU A 118 5.74 2.89 -33.32
CA LEU A 118 4.47 3.42 -33.84
C LEU A 118 3.32 2.43 -33.63
N LYS A 119 3.53 1.14 -33.90
CA LYS A 119 2.53 0.11 -33.66
C LYS A 119 2.12 0.03 -32.20
N LYS A 120 3.11 -0.01 -31.30
CA LYS A 120 2.88 -0.07 -29.85
C LYS A 120 2.11 1.16 -29.35
N GLU A 121 2.49 2.34 -29.81
CA GLU A 121 1.84 3.60 -29.43
C GLU A 121 0.42 3.70 -30.02
N THR A 122 0.23 3.30 -31.28
CA THR A 122 -1.09 3.23 -31.93
C THR A 122 -2.04 2.34 -31.13
N MET A 123 -1.63 1.11 -30.79
CA MET A 123 -2.43 0.19 -29.97
C MET A 123 -2.77 0.77 -28.59
N ARG A 124 -1.81 1.47 -27.96
CA ARG A 124 -2.04 2.18 -26.68
C ARG A 124 -3.08 3.28 -26.83
N LEU A 125 -2.99 4.08 -27.89
CA LEU A 125 -3.94 5.15 -28.19
C LEU A 125 -5.32 4.61 -28.55
N THR A 126 -5.41 3.48 -29.26
CA THR A 126 -6.67 2.76 -29.53
C THR A 126 -7.39 2.45 -28.22
N LEU A 127 -6.70 1.77 -27.29
CA LEU A 127 -7.27 1.42 -25.97
C LEU A 127 -7.66 2.65 -25.15
N ARG A 128 -6.86 3.73 -25.19
CA ARG A 128 -7.20 4.99 -24.49
C ARG A 128 -8.42 5.67 -25.10
N THR A 129 -8.54 5.68 -26.42
CA THR A 129 -9.65 6.31 -27.13
C THR A 129 -10.94 5.56 -26.85
N HIS A 130 -10.92 4.22 -26.83
CA HIS A 130 -12.06 3.41 -26.41
C HIS A 130 -12.58 3.81 -25.01
N LYS A 131 -11.68 3.91 -24.02
CA LYS A 131 -12.03 4.36 -22.66
C LYS A 131 -12.56 5.79 -22.60
N LYS A 132 -12.07 6.69 -23.47
CA LYS A 132 -12.60 8.06 -23.56
C LYS A 132 -14.03 8.06 -24.11
N ILE A 133 -14.32 7.26 -25.13
CA ILE A 133 -15.67 7.10 -25.69
C ILE A 133 -16.63 6.57 -24.62
N GLU A 134 -16.26 5.55 -23.85
CA GLU A 134 -17.09 5.02 -22.75
C GLU A 134 -17.42 6.11 -21.72
N LYS A 135 -16.42 6.91 -21.33
CA LYS A 135 -16.61 8.03 -20.39
C LYS A 135 -17.46 9.15 -20.98
N ALA A 136 -17.29 9.49 -22.25
CA ALA A 136 -18.11 10.50 -22.91
C ALA A 136 -19.56 10.01 -23.08
N SER A 137 -19.76 8.75 -23.46
CA SER A 137 -21.08 8.12 -23.59
C SER A 137 -21.85 8.10 -22.27
N THR A 138 -21.18 7.78 -21.16
CA THR A 138 -21.79 7.86 -19.82
C THR A 138 -22.18 9.29 -19.41
N ARG A 139 -21.40 10.31 -19.82
CA ARG A 139 -21.78 11.73 -19.62
C ARG A 139 -22.99 12.13 -20.45
N VAL A 140 -23.05 11.71 -21.73
CA VAL A 140 -24.21 11.97 -22.60
C VAL A 140 -25.48 11.39 -21.98
N ARG A 141 -25.44 10.11 -21.58
CA ARG A 141 -26.60 9.46 -20.95
C ARG A 141 -27.06 10.21 -19.71
N GLY A 142 -26.13 10.62 -18.84
CA GLY A 142 -26.45 11.40 -17.64
C GLY A 142 -27.07 12.77 -17.96
N ALA A 143 -26.56 13.46 -18.98
CA ALA A 143 -27.10 14.75 -19.42
C ALA A 143 -28.48 14.60 -20.09
N GLU A 144 -28.69 13.57 -20.91
CA GLU A 144 -29.98 13.26 -21.52
C GLU A 144 -31.04 12.88 -20.48
N GLU A 145 -30.67 12.10 -19.46
CA GLU A 145 -31.56 11.78 -18.33
C GLU A 145 -31.97 13.05 -17.56
N GLN A 146 -31.04 13.98 -17.33
CA GLN A 146 -31.34 15.27 -16.69
C GLN A 146 -32.29 16.11 -17.55
N TYR A 147 -32.01 16.21 -18.85
CA TYR A 147 -32.86 16.96 -19.79
C TYR A 147 -34.27 16.36 -19.87
N ASN A 148 -34.39 15.03 -19.95
CA ASN A 148 -35.68 14.34 -19.99
C ASN A 148 -36.47 14.57 -18.70
N LYS A 149 -35.82 14.55 -17.52
CA LYS A 149 -36.46 14.88 -16.24
C LYS A 149 -36.98 16.30 -16.19
N LEU A 150 -36.16 17.27 -16.60
CA LEU A 150 -36.56 18.68 -16.67
C LEU A 150 -37.75 18.82 -17.61
N ARG A 151 -37.66 18.26 -18.82
CA ARG A 151 -38.73 18.28 -19.82
C ARG A 151 -40.05 17.72 -19.29
N SER A 152 -40.04 16.54 -18.67
CA SER A 152 -41.24 15.96 -18.06
C SER A 152 -41.82 16.81 -16.92
N ALA A 153 -40.98 17.53 -16.17
CA ALA A 153 -41.45 18.46 -15.14
C ALA A 153 -42.13 19.69 -15.75
N ILE A 154 -41.61 20.22 -16.87
CA ILE A 154 -42.23 21.33 -17.60
C ILE A 154 -43.59 20.90 -18.16
N ASP A 155 -43.63 19.75 -18.83
CA ASP A 155 -44.85 19.22 -19.46
C ASP A 155 -45.96 18.96 -18.42
N ALA A 156 -45.60 18.73 -17.15
CA ALA A 156 -46.53 18.51 -16.05
C ALA A 156 -46.96 19.81 -15.32
N ALA A 157 -46.29 20.94 -15.55
CA ALA A 157 -46.58 22.19 -14.87
C ALA A 157 -47.81 22.90 -15.49
N PRO A 158 -48.72 23.48 -14.67
CA PRO A 158 -49.82 24.32 -15.17
C PRO A 158 -49.29 25.55 -15.93
N LEU A 159 -49.92 25.88 -17.06
CA LEU A 159 -49.46 26.92 -18.02
C LEU A 159 -49.32 28.34 -17.43
N ASP A 160 -49.90 28.62 -16.27
CA ASP A 160 -50.05 29.98 -15.72
C ASP A 160 -48.94 30.41 -14.74
N GLU A 161 -47.98 29.52 -14.41
CA GLU A 161 -46.80 29.86 -13.60
C GLU A 161 -45.53 29.51 -14.37
N VAL A 162 -44.89 30.52 -14.97
CA VAL A 162 -43.53 30.39 -15.48
C VAL A 162 -42.61 30.18 -14.28
N ASP A 163 -42.34 28.92 -13.95
CA ASP A 163 -41.42 28.57 -12.88
C ASP A 163 -40.00 28.94 -13.31
N GLU A 164 -39.59 30.18 -13.03
CA GLU A 164 -38.26 30.76 -13.29
C GLU A 164 -37.11 29.84 -12.82
N ASN A 165 -37.36 29.01 -11.81
CA ASN A 165 -36.42 28.02 -11.32
C ASN A 165 -36.17 26.91 -12.34
N LEU A 166 -37.21 26.44 -13.02
CA LEU A 166 -37.16 25.40 -14.05
C LEU A 166 -36.42 25.91 -15.30
N LEU A 167 -36.66 27.17 -15.66
CA LEU A 167 -35.97 27.85 -16.76
C LEU A 167 -34.47 28.03 -16.47
N GLN A 168 -34.12 28.44 -15.26
CA GLN A 168 -32.73 28.56 -14.82
C GLN A 168 -32.01 27.19 -14.73
N GLN A 169 -32.75 26.10 -14.47
CA GLN A 169 -32.22 24.74 -14.51
C GLN A 169 -31.99 24.24 -15.94
N MET A 170 -32.82 24.62 -16.91
CA MET A 170 -32.58 24.35 -18.33
C MET A 170 -31.35 25.08 -18.86
N GLU A 171 -31.17 26.35 -18.49
CA GLU A 171 -30.01 27.15 -18.92
C GLU A 171 -28.68 26.59 -18.36
N ARG A 172 -28.73 25.97 -17.17
CA ARG A 172 -27.59 25.29 -16.54
C ARG A 172 -27.38 23.85 -17.02
N ALA A 173 -28.27 23.32 -17.85
CA ALA A 173 -28.19 21.92 -18.29
C ALA A 173 -26.93 21.68 -19.15
N PRO A 174 -26.28 20.52 -19.03
CA PRO A 174 -25.11 20.20 -19.84
C PRO A 174 -25.46 20.18 -21.33
N ASN A 175 -24.62 20.77 -22.18
CA ASN A 175 -24.84 20.78 -23.63
C ASN A 175 -24.67 19.37 -24.22
N VAL A 176 -25.78 18.66 -24.39
CA VAL A 176 -25.84 17.30 -24.94
C VAL A 176 -25.26 17.24 -26.36
N GLU A 177 -25.49 18.25 -27.19
CA GLU A 177 -24.98 18.30 -28.56
C GLU A 177 -23.45 18.37 -28.59
N GLN A 178 -22.86 19.15 -27.69
CA GLN A 178 -21.41 19.24 -27.54
C GLN A 178 -20.80 17.88 -27.17
N TYR A 179 -21.41 17.15 -26.25
CA TYR A 179 -20.93 15.81 -25.89
C TYR A 179 -21.14 14.79 -27.03
N LYS A 180 -22.23 14.88 -27.79
CA LYS A 180 -22.44 14.05 -28.99
C LYS A 180 -21.36 14.31 -30.02
N LYS A 181 -21.02 15.58 -30.26
CA LYS A 181 -19.91 15.98 -31.13
C LYS A 181 -18.57 15.41 -30.66
N GLU A 182 -18.27 15.51 -29.36
CA GLU A 182 -17.05 14.92 -28.77
C GLU A 182 -16.98 13.40 -29.02
N ILE A 183 -18.09 12.68 -28.84
CA ILE A 183 -18.14 11.24 -29.14
C ILE A 183 -17.88 10.96 -30.62
N SER A 184 -18.50 11.71 -31.53
CA SER A 184 -18.28 11.54 -32.97
C SER A 184 -16.82 11.77 -33.38
N GLU A 185 -16.18 12.80 -32.82
CA GLU A 185 -14.75 13.06 -33.04
C GLU A 185 -13.86 11.93 -32.50
N LEU A 186 -14.17 11.41 -31.30
CA LEU A 186 -13.44 10.28 -30.72
C LEU A 186 -13.65 8.99 -31.52
N GLN A 187 -14.84 8.76 -32.06
CA GLN A 187 -15.14 7.61 -32.93
C GLN A 187 -14.35 7.69 -34.24
N LEU A 188 -14.30 8.87 -34.88
CA LEU A 188 -13.48 9.09 -36.06
C LEU A 188 -11.99 8.86 -35.77
N ARG A 189 -11.49 9.36 -34.62
CA ARG A 189 -10.13 9.09 -34.16
C ARG A 189 -9.88 7.59 -33.98
N LEU A 190 -10.81 6.87 -33.35
CA LEU A 190 -10.69 5.42 -33.15
C LEU A 190 -10.65 4.65 -34.47
N GLN A 191 -11.46 5.06 -35.46
CA GLN A 191 -11.45 4.45 -36.79
C GLN A 191 -10.09 4.60 -37.48
N LYS A 192 -9.49 5.80 -37.44
CA LYS A 192 -8.15 6.05 -37.99
C LYS A 192 -7.07 5.22 -37.27
N LEU A 193 -7.15 5.13 -35.94
CA LEU A 193 -6.21 4.32 -35.13
C LEU A 193 -6.32 2.82 -35.44
N ASN A 194 -7.54 2.28 -35.53
CA ASN A 194 -7.76 0.88 -35.87
C ASN A 194 -7.24 0.55 -37.27
N TRP A 195 -7.46 1.45 -38.23
CA TRP A 195 -6.93 1.30 -39.57
C TRP A 195 -5.39 1.28 -39.56
N LEU A 196 -4.74 2.19 -38.84
CA LEU A 196 -3.28 2.20 -38.68
C LEU A 196 -2.75 0.91 -38.04
N GLU A 197 -3.41 0.44 -36.97
CA GLU A 197 -3.04 -0.80 -36.29
C GLU A 197 -3.09 -2.01 -37.22
N GLU A 198 -4.08 -2.05 -38.11
CA GLU A 198 -4.20 -3.04 -39.17
C GLU A 198 -3.04 -2.94 -40.17
N GLN A 199 -2.71 -1.72 -40.64
CA GLN A 199 -1.58 -1.51 -41.56
C GLN A 199 -0.24 -1.95 -40.94
N PHE A 200 0.05 -1.59 -39.70
CA PHE A 200 1.28 -2.01 -39.00
C PHE A 200 1.32 -3.51 -38.66
N SER A 201 0.18 -4.20 -38.78
CA SER A 201 0.10 -5.65 -38.58
C SER A 201 0.24 -6.45 -39.88
N LYS A 202 0.15 -5.80 -41.04
CA LYS A 202 0.31 -6.43 -42.36
C LYS A 202 1.76 -6.33 -42.87
N PRO A 203 2.26 -7.32 -43.61
CA PRO A 203 3.47 -7.16 -44.42
C PRO A 203 3.24 -6.11 -45.53
N PRO A 204 4.27 -5.35 -45.96
CA PRO A 204 5.67 -5.43 -45.53
C PRO A 204 5.98 -4.65 -44.25
N LEU A 205 5.06 -3.82 -43.73
CA LEU A 205 5.35 -2.94 -42.59
C LEU A 205 5.70 -3.70 -41.31
N LYS A 206 5.01 -4.80 -41.03
CA LYS A 206 5.24 -5.62 -39.83
C LYS A 206 6.71 -6.06 -39.65
N SER A 207 7.46 -6.25 -40.74
CA SER A 207 8.84 -6.74 -40.69
C SER A 207 9.90 -5.64 -40.72
N LYS A 208 9.50 -4.38 -40.87
CA LYS A 208 10.44 -3.24 -40.95
C LYS A 208 10.65 -2.66 -39.56
N LYS A 209 11.90 -2.27 -39.28
CA LYS A 209 12.28 -1.63 -38.02
C LYS A 209 12.14 -0.12 -38.13
N GLN A 210 12.77 0.47 -39.14
CA GLN A 210 12.76 1.90 -39.39
C GLN A 210 12.55 2.15 -40.89
N LEU A 211 11.74 3.14 -41.23
CA LEU A 211 11.47 3.56 -42.61
C LEU A 211 11.46 5.08 -42.71
N THR A 212 12.06 5.63 -43.74
CA THR A 212 11.89 7.06 -44.07
C THR A 212 10.49 7.33 -44.64
N ILE A 213 10.05 8.59 -44.60
CA ILE A 213 8.74 8.98 -45.17
C ILE A 213 8.61 8.56 -46.64
N ASP A 214 9.67 8.79 -47.44
CA ASP A 214 9.63 8.51 -48.87
C ASP A 214 9.69 7.01 -49.17
N GLU A 215 10.45 6.24 -48.39
CA GLU A 215 10.42 4.78 -48.48
C GLU A 215 9.04 4.24 -48.12
N LEU A 216 8.41 4.77 -47.07
CA LEU A 216 7.07 4.35 -46.65
C LEU A 216 6.03 4.60 -47.75
N LYS A 217 6.07 5.77 -48.38
CA LYS A 217 5.19 6.12 -49.52
C LYS A 217 5.40 5.25 -50.75
N LYS A 218 6.64 4.79 -50.99
CA LYS A 218 6.98 3.93 -52.14
C LYS A 218 6.70 2.45 -51.88
N LEU A 219 6.85 2.01 -50.63
CA LEU A 219 6.78 0.60 -50.25
C LEU A 219 5.34 0.06 -50.25
N VAL A 220 4.36 0.90 -49.95
CA VAL A 220 2.95 0.52 -49.81
C VAL A 220 2.07 1.59 -50.47
N PRO A 221 1.06 1.23 -51.29
CA PRO A 221 0.15 2.20 -51.91
C PRO A 221 -0.51 3.14 -50.89
N GLU A 222 -0.85 2.61 -49.71
CA GLU A 222 -1.45 3.34 -48.60
C GLU A 222 -0.43 4.12 -47.76
N GLY A 223 0.86 4.08 -48.10
CA GLY A 223 1.93 4.69 -47.32
C GLY A 223 1.76 6.19 -47.08
N ALA A 224 1.23 6.92 -48.07
CA ALA A 224 0.91 8.34 -47.91
C ALA A 224 -0.17 8.58 -46.84
N GLN A 225 -1.18 7.71 -46.78
CA GLN A 225 -2.25 7.80 -45.78
C GLN A 225 -1.77 7.40 -44.39
N VAL A 226 -0.85 6.43 -44.28
CA VAL A 226 -0.19 6.08 -43.01
C VAL A 226 0.54 7.30 -42.45
N VAL A 227 1.37 7.96 -43.27
CA VAL A 227 2.10 9.18 -42.85
C VAL A 227 1.12 10.26 -42.42
N GLN A 228 0.05 10.50 -43.20
CA GLN A 228 -0.96 11.49 -42.89
C GLN A 228 -1.60 11.24 -41.52
N TYR A 229 -2.08 10.02 -41.25
CA TYR A 229 -2.74 9.72 -39.98
C TYR A 229 -1.78 9.69 -38.80
N VAL A 230 -0.53 9.25 -38.98
CA VAL A 230 0.48 9.30 -37.91
C VAL A 230 0.74 10.75 -37.48
N LEU A 231 0.85 11.68 -38.43
CA LEU A 231 1.05 13.10 -38.15
C LEU A 231 -0.22 13.77 -37.61
N GLU A 232 -1.38 13.52 -38.22
CA GLU A 232 -2.66 14.12 -37.80
C GLU A 232 -3.06 13.67 -36.39
N LEU A 233 -2.79 12.40 -36.04
CA LEU A 233 -3.13 11.86 -34.72
C LEU A 233 -2.04 12.09 -33.67
N ASP A 234 -0.93 12.70 -34.05
CA ASP A 234 0.23 12.99 -33.22
C ASP A 234 0.77 11.73 -32.52
N ILE A 235 1.09 10.70 -33.32
CA ILE A 235 1.59 9.42 -32.82
C ILE A 235 3.12 9.47 -32.71
N ASP A 236 3.60 9.48 -31.48
CA ASP A 236 5.02 9.39 -31.18
C ASP A 236 5.55 7.97 -31.35
N ASP A 237 6.74 7.86 -31.93
CA ASP A 237 7.55 6.63 -31.95
C ASP A 237 8.75 6.72 -31.02
N ASP A 238 8.79 7.72 -30.13
CA ASP A 238 9.77 7.81 -29.06
C ASP A 238 9.16 7.41 -27.70
N ASP A 239 9.73 6.37 -27.09
CA ASP A 239 9.35 5.90 -25.75
C ASP A 239 10.30 6.45 -24.66
N SER A 240 11.33 7.22 -25.01
CA SER A 240 12.41 7.67 -24.11
C SER A 240 11.91 8.48 -22.91
N LEU A 241 11.01 9.45 -23.14
CA LEU A 241 10.45 10.30 -22.08
C LEU A 241 9.59 9.48 -21.10
N LYS A 242 8.85 8.50 -21.61
CA LYS A 242 8.02 7.61 -20.78
C LYS A 242 8.89 6.67 -19.96
N GLN A 243 9.95 6.12 -20.55
CA GLN A 243 10.93 5.28 -19.85
C GLN A 243 11.62 6.07 -18.73
N LYS A 244 12.11 7.29 -19.00
CA LYS A 244 12.69 8.18 -17.99
C LYS A 244 11.74 8.44 -16.81
N LYS A 245 10.44 8.67 -17.09
CA LYS A 245 9.44 8.88 -16.03
C LYS A 245 9.25 7.63 -15.15
N ILE A 246 9.20 6.44 -15.76
CA ILE A 246 9.07 5.18 -15.05
C ILE A 246 10.30 4.94 -14.15
N GLU A 247 11.50 5.20 -14.66
CA GLU A 247 12.75 5.06 -13.91
C GLU A 247 12.79 6.00 -12.70
N ILE A 248 12.38 7.26 -12.87
CA ILE A 248 12.26 8.23 -11.77
C ILE A 248 11.30 7.72 -10.70
N ASP A 249 10.12 7.21 -11.09
CA ASP A 249 9.13 6.68 -10.15
C ASP A 249 9.64 5.47 -9.37
N VAL A 250 10.35 4.56 -10.05
CA VAL A 250 10.98 3.38 -9.43
C VAL A 250 12.07 3.80 -8.45
N ASN A 251 12.95 4.73 -8.84
CA ASN A 251 14.00 5.26 -7.97
C ASN A 251 13.42 5.98 -6.74
N ASN A 252 12.36 6.76 -6.92
CA ASN A 252 11.67 7.41 -5.81
C ASN A 252 11.06 6.41 -4.83
N LYS A 253 10.46 5.32 -5.32
CA LYS A 253 9.94 4.24 -4.46
C LYS A 253 11.06 3.56 -3.69
N ARG A 254 12.18 3.26 -4.36
CA ARG A 254 13.35 2.66 -3.73
C ARG A 254 13.94 3.57 -2.65
N ALA A 255 14.15 4.84 -2.95
CA ALA A 255 14.65 5.82 -1.98
C ALA A 255 13.73 5.98 -0.76
N LYS A 256 12.40 5.92 -0.95
CA LYS A 256 11.44 5.91 0.17
C LYS A 256 11.57 4.65 1.03
N ALA A 257 11.74 3.48 0.41
CA ALA A 257 11.92 2.23 1.15
C ALA A 257 13.24 2.23 1.93
N GLU A 258 14.33 2.68 1.32
CA GLU A 258 15.65 2.80 1.96
C GLU A 258 15.60 3.78 3.14
N LYS A 259 14.95 4.94 2.99
CA LYS A 259 14.73 5.89 4.10
C LYS A 259 13.91 5.28 5.23
N ALA A 260 12.87 4.51 4.93
CA ALA A 260 12.06 3.85 5.96
C ALA A 260 12.85 2.78 6.73
N VAL A 261 13.75 2.06 6.07
CA VAL A 261 14.65 1.11 6.72
C VAL A 261 15.69 1.85 7.58
N ALA A 262 16.31 2.90 7.05
CA ALA A 262 17.27 3.72 7.80
C ALA A 262 16.63 4.36 9.03
N MET A 263 15.39 4.84 8.93
CA MET A 263 14.65 5.42 10.06
C MET A 263 14.33 4.38 11.13
N LYS A 264 14.01 3.13 10.75
CA LYS A 264 13.85 2.03 11.71
C LYS A 264 15.15 1.64 12.40
N GLU A 265 16.26 1.65 11.67
CA GLU A 265 17.58 1.34 12.24
C GLU A 265 18.05 2.46 13.18
N GLN A 266 17.79 3.72 12.81
CA GLN A 266 18.04 4.87 13.69
C GLN A 266 17.15 4.86 14.92
N ASP A 267 15.86 4.52 14.81
CA ASP A 267 14.96 4.35 15.96
C ASP A 267 15.50 3.26 16.92
N ARG A 268 16.00 2.16 16.35
CA ARG A 268 16.60 1.05 17.11
C ARG A 268 17.92 1.45 17.81
N GLN A 269 18.70 2.35 17.22
CA GLN A 269 19.96 2.86 17.77
C GLN A 269 19.76 4.03 18.75
N GLN A 270 18.78 4.91 18.51
CA GLN A 270 18.43 6.03 19.39
C GLN A 270 17.64 5.58 20.62
N HIS A 271 16.86 4.50 20.52
CA HIS A 271 16.18 3.88 21.66
C HIS A 271 17.03 2.78 22.31
N GLY A 272 18.31 3.05 22.53
CA GLY A 272 19.07 2.30 23.53
C GLY A 272 18.37 2.40 24.89
N GLY A 273 17.82 1.30 25.40
CA GLY A 273 17.62 1.14 26.85
C GLY A 273 16.20 0.99 27.40
N ARG A 274 15.12 0.83 26.60
CA ARG A 274 13.83 0.39 27.19
C ARG A 274 13.83 -1.12 27.34
N LEU A 275 13.82 -1.61 28.58
CA LEU A 275 13.62 -3.03 28.84
C LEU A 275 12.25 -3.48 28.28
N PRO A 276 12.18 -4.64 27.60
CA PRO A 276 10.93 -5.15 27.03
C PRO A 276 9.89 -5.52 28.11
N TYR A 277 10.30 -5.57 29.37
CA TYR A 277 9.45 -5.93 30.49
C TYR A 277 9.50 -4.90 31.61
N ARG A 278 8.48 -4.93 32.47
CA ARG A 278 8.50 -4.30 33.81
C ARG A 278 9.04 -5.33 34.81
N ARG A 279 9.74 -4.85 35.84
CA ARG A 279 10.22 -5.68 36.94
C ARG A 279 9.37 -5.45 38.17
N TYR A 280 9.00 -6.54 38.82
CA TYR A 280 8.32 -6.62 40.11
C TYR A 280 9.16 -7.53 41.01
N TYR A 281 8.96 -7.44 42.31
CA TYR A 281 9.58 -8.34 43.27
C TYR A 281 8.51 -8.96 44.14
N SER A 282 8.57 -10.28 44.31
CA SER A 282 7.71 -10.97 45.27
C SER A 282 8.11 -10.61 46.70
N GLU A 283 7.32 -11.07 47.68
CA GLU A 283 7.63 -10.91 49.10
C GLU A 283 9.00 -11.50 49.49
N GLN A 284 9.41 -12.59 48.83
CA GLN A 284 10.71 -13.23 49.01
C GLN A 284 11.83 -12.55 48.21
N ARG A 285 11.57 -11.39 47.60
CA ARG A 285 12.46 -10.65 46.70
C ARG A 285 12.85 -11.43 45.43
N THR A 286 12.03 -12.39 45.01
CA THR A 286 12.21 -13.07 43.73
C THR A 286 11.76 -12.13 42.60
N GLU A 287 12.60 -11.90 41.60
CA GLU A 287 12.28 -11.01 40.48
C GLU A 287 11.21 -11.62 39.56
N ILE A 288 10.18 -10.83 39.24
CA ILE A 288 9.14 -11.18 38.28
C ILE A 288 9.17 -10.17 37.13
N ARG A 289 9.32 -10.67 35.91
CA ARG A 289 9.39 -9.87 34.67
C ARG A 289 8.08 -9.99 33.89
N VAL A 290 7.47 -8.86 33.54
CA VAL A 290 6.17 -8.81 32.83
C VAL A 290 6.30 -8.04 31.53
N GLY A 291 6.03 -8.70 30.40
CA GLY A 291 6.13 -8.08 29.07
C GLY A 291 5.12 -6.94 28.85
N LYS A 292 5.56 -5.88 28.16
CA LYS A 292 4.77 -4.65 27.96
C LYS A 292 3.91 -4.66 26.69
N GLN A 293 4.38 -5.31 25.62
CA GLN A 293 3.76 -5.38 24.29
C GLN A 293 3.92 -6.78 23.67
N ALA A 294 3.28 -7.06 22.53
CA ALA A 294 3.37 -8.36 21.86
C ALA A 294 4.79 -8.67 21.36
N THR A 295 5.51 -7.69 20.81
CA THR A 295 6.92 -7.82 20.42
C THR A 295 7.83 -8.02 21.63
N ASP A 296 7.56 -7.27 22.71
CA ASP A 296 8.28 -7.38 23.97
C ASP A 296 8.06 -8.75 24.64
N ASN A 297 6.86 -9.32 24.52
CA ASN A 297 6.53 -10.66 24.99
C ASN A 297 7.37 -11.74 24.31
N ASP A 298 7.57 -11.65 22.99
CA ASP A 298 8.46 -12.55 22.25
C ASP A 298 9.89 -12.44 22.78
N VAL A 299 10.38 -11.21 22.93
CA VAL A 299 11.73 -10.93 23.41
C VAL A 299 11.92 -11.49 24.84
N LEU A 300 10.99 -11.21 25.77
CA LEU A 300 11.03 -11.76 27.13
C LEU A 300 10.95 -13.30 27.15
N SER A 301 10.14 -13.89 26.26
CA SER A 301 9.84 -15.32 26.29
C SER A 301 10.78 -16.17 25.45
N LEU A 302 11.67 -15.58 24.67
CA LEU A 302 12.56 -16.33 23.76
C LEU A 302 14.02 -15.90 23.89
N SER A 303 14.32 -14.67 24.35
CA SER A 303 15.70 -14.19 24.47
C SER A 303 16.43 -14.79 25.68
N PRO A 304 17.62 -15.40 25.49
CA PRO A 304 18.45 -15.87 26.60
C PRO A 304 19.00 -14.73 27.46
N GLU A 305 18.96 -13.47 26.99
CA GLU A 305 19.37 -12.29 27.77
C GLU A 305 18.38 -11.92 28.88
N HIS A 306 17.13 -12.39 28.77
CA HIS A 306 16.04 -11.96 29.65
C HIS A 306 15.41 -13.08 30.45
N ARG A 307 15.83 -14.33 30.23
CA ARG A 307 15.39 -15.47 31.01
C ARG A 307 16.39 -16.62 30.89
N SER A 308 16.45 -17.44 31.94
CA SER A 308 17.05 -18.76 31.86
C SER A 308 16.00 -19.81 31.46
N GLY A 309 16.43 -20.94 30.90
CA GLY A 309 15.56 -22.08 30.62
C GLY A 309 14.96 -22.73 31.87
N SER A 310 15.62 -22.53 33.02
CA SER A 310 15.15 -22.92 34.36
C SER A 310 14.06 -22.00 34.90
N HIS A 311 13.91 -20.76 34.43
CA HIS A 311 12.86 -19.88 34.97
C HIS A 311 11.45 -20.41 34.71
N TRP A 312 10.48 -19.92 35.48
CA TRP A 312 9.07 -20.26 35.28
C TRP A 312 8.37 -19.19 34.44
N TRP A 313 7.60 -19.63 33.45
CA TRP A 313 6.84 -18.79 32.53
C TRP A 313 5.34 -18.96 32.77
N TYR A 314 4.62 -17.84 32.70
CA TYR A 314 3.19 -17.76 32.97
C TYR A 314 2.45 -16.95 31.91
N HIS A 315 1.20 -17.35 31.64
CA HIS A 315 0.28 -16.61 30.78
C HIS A 315 -1.18 -16.99 31.08
N ALA A 316 -2.10 -16.03 30.96
CA ALA A 316 -3.52 -16.27 31.16
C ALA A 316 -4.10 -17.15 30.03
N SER A 317 -4.60 -18.33 30.38
CA SER A 317 -5.07 -19.33 29.42
C SER A 317 -6.35 -18.87 28.71
N GLY A 318 -6.39 -18.99 27.39
CA GLY A 318 -7.60 -18.73 26.60
C GLY A 318 -7.88 -17.25 26.29
N CYS A 319 -6.99 -16.32 26.66
CA CYS A 319 -7.12 -14.91 26.29
C CYS A 319 -5.77 -14.27 25.97
N SER A 320 -5.82 -13.06 25.39
CA SER A 320 -4.60 -12.26 25.17
C SER A 320 -4.15 -11.61 26.48
N GLY A 321 -2.84 -11.56 26.70
CA GLY A 321 -2.24 -11.00 27.91
C GLY A 321 -0.72 -10.93 27.83
N SER A 322 -0.11 -10.32 28.85
CA SER A 322 1.35 -10.26 29.00
C SER A 322 1.96 -11.63 29.29
N HIS A 323 3.17 -11.86 28.79
CA HIS A 323 3.99 -12.99 29.22
C HIS A 323 4.69 -12.60 30.52
N VAL A 324 4.71 -13.51 31.49
CA VAL A 324 5.31 -13.28 32.81
C VAL A 324 6.37 -14.34 33.07
N VAL A 325 7.54 -13.93 33.57
CA VAL A 325 8.64 -14.81 33.91
C VAL A 325 9.04 -14.59 35.37
N LEU A 326 8.96 -15.64 36.18
CA LEU A 326 9.51 -15.67 37.54
C LEU A 326 10.98 -16.13 37.47
N CYS A 327 11.91 -15.24 37.83
CA CYS A 327 13.35 -15.47 37.73
C CYS A 327 13.87 -16.25 38.94
N THR A 328 13.65 -17.56 38.90
CA THR A 328 14.14 -18.50 39.91
C THR A 328 14.59 -19.81 39.27
N ASP A 329 15.68 -20.37 39.79
CA ASP A 329 16.20 -21.67 39.38
C ASP A 329 15.61 -22.84 40.20
N ALA A 330 14.82 -22.52 41.23
CA ALA A 330 14.25 -23.53 42.13
C ALA A 330 13.41 -24.57 41.38
N ALA A 331 13.56 -25.84 41.77
CA ALA A 331 12.76 -26.96 41.27
C ALA A 331 11.27 -26.75 41.54
N SER A 332 10.95 -26.22 42.72
CA SER A 332 9.62 -25.79 43.13
C SER A 332 9.73 -24.42 43.81
N PRO A 333 9.21 -23.33 43.20
CA PRO A 333 9.13 -22.03 43.86
C PRO A 333 8.14 -22.07 45.03
N SER A 334 8.21 -21.05 45.89
CA SER A 334 7.25 -20.88 46.98
C SER A 334 5.84 -20.68 46.45
N GLU A 335 4.83 -21.05 47.24
CA GLU A 335 3.43 -20.89 46.84
C GLU A 335 3.09 -19.40 46.60
N ASP A 336 3.64 -18.50 47.42
CA ASP A 336 3.46 -17.07 47.23
C ASP A 336 4.10 -16.54 45.95
N ASP A 337 5.32 -16.97 45.60
CA ASP A 337 5.95 -16.56 44.32
C ASP A 337 5.13 -17.03 43.11
N ILE A 338 4.61 -18.26 43.18
CA ILE A 338 3.75 -18.83 42.14
C ILE A 338 2.50 -17.97 41.98
N LEU A 339 1.85 -17.64 43.09
CA LEU A 339 0.60 -16.91 43.08
C LEU A 339 0.79 -15.42 42.73
N ASP A 340 1.90 -14.79 43.13
CA ASP A 340 2.25 -13.42 42.75
C ASP A 340 2.48 -13.30 41.23
N ALA A 341 3.28 -14.20 40.65
CA ALA A 341 3.54 -14.22 39.21
C ALA A 341 2.25 -14.51 38.40
N ALA A 342 1.45 -15.48 38.85
CA ALA A 342 0.20 -15.82 38.19
C ALA A 342 -0.86 -14.71 38.35
N SER A 343 -0.88 -14.00 39.48
CA SER A 343 -1.74 -12.82 39.67
C SER A 343 -1.37 -11.69 38.70
N LEU A 344 -0.08 -11.44 38.48
CA LEU A 344 0.38 -10.46 37.47
C LEU A 344 -0.02 -10.85 36.05
N ALA A 345 0.09 -12.15 35.70
CA ALA A 345 -0.35 -12.66 34.40
C ALA A 345 -1.86 -12.49 34.20
N ALA A 346 -2.65 -12.77 35.24
CA ALA A 346 -4.09 -12.57 35.24
C ALA A 346 -4.49 -11.09 35.11
N LEU A 347 -3.86 -10.20 35.91
CA LEU A 347 -4.14 -8.76 35.89
C LEU A 347 -3.82 -8.13 34.54
N LYS A 348 -2.69 -8.48 33.91
CA LYS A 348 -2.26 -7.95 32.61
C LYS A 348 -2.82 -8.76 31.42
N SER A 349 -4.00 -9.35 31.60
CA SER A 349 -4.72 -10.09 30.56
C SER A 349 -6.12 -9.53 30.32
N LYS A 350 -6.71 -9.90 29.17
CA LYS A 350 -8.12 -9.62 28.89
C LYS A 350 -9.09 -10.49 29.71
N CYS A 351 -8.61 -11.50 30.43
CA CYS A 351 -9.43 -12.35 31.29
C CYS A 351 -9.77 -11.72 32.65
N ILE A 352 -9.21 -10.54 33.00
CA ILE A 352 -9.39 -9.92 34.32
C ILE A 352 -10.86 -9.63 34.71
N GLY A 353 -11.77 -9.60 33.74
CA GLY A 353 -13.21 -9.48 33.98
C GLY A 353 -13.87 -10.75 34.55
N GLN A 354 -13.21 -11.92 34.46
CA GLN A 354 -13.76 -13.19 34.94
C GLN A 354 -13.61 -13.34 36.46
N SER A 355 -14.56 -14.02 37.12
CA SER A 355 -14.50 -14.28 38.57
C SER A 355 -13.34 -15.21 38.96
N VAL A 356 -13.03 -16.15 38.07
CA VAL A 356 -11.98 -17.15 38.21
C VAL A 356 -11.18 -17.19 36.90
N ILE A 357 -9.87 -17.02 37.01
CA ILE A 357 -8.95 -16.91 35.87
C ILE A 357 -7.98 -18.10 35.92
N LYS A 358 -7.81 -18.77 34.78
CA LYS A 358 -6.84 -19.86 34.62
C LYS A 358 -5.53 -19.30 34.05
N VAL A 359 -4.42 -19.66 34.66
CA VAL A 359 -3.08 -19.24 34.26
C VAL A 359 -2.25 -20.50 33.99
N SER A 360 -1.71 -20.60 32.78
CA SER A 360 -0.76 -21.65 32.42
C SER A 360 0.61 -21.32 33.01
N MET A 361 1.25 -22.29 33.64
CA MET A 361 2.61 -22.23 34.19
C MET A 361 3.45 -23.37 33.60
N THR A 362 4.64 -23.05 33.09
CA THR A 362 5.61 -24.05 32.62
C THR A 362 7.04 -23.54 32.75
N ARG A 363 8.04 -24.39 32.54
CA ARG A 363 9.44 -23.94 32.46
C ARG A 363 9.65 -23.14 31.18
N ALA A 364 10.44 -22.09 31.24
CA ALA A 364 10.61 -21.22 30.10
C ALA A 364 11.31 -21.91 28.91
N ARG A 365 12.13 -22.96 29.14
CA ARG A 365 12.68 -23.82 28.07
C ARG A 365 11.61 -24.53 27.24
N ASN A 366 10.41 -24.68 27.77
CA ASN A 366 9.28 -25.32 27.10
C ASN A 366 8.47 -24.33 26.23
N VAL A 367 8.89 -23.07 26.17
CA VAL A 367 8.23 -22.01 25.39
C VAL A 367 9.02 -21.78 24.10
N SER A 368 8.39 -21.98 22.97
CA SER A 368 8.97 -21.75 21.64
C SER A 368 8.01 -20.95 20.75
N LYS A 369 8.51 -20.40 19.64
CA LYS A 369 7.69 -19.65 18.68
C LYS A 369 7.62 -20.41 17.35
N PRO A 370 6.42 -20.71 16.83
CA PRO A 370 6.28 -21.32 15.52
C PRO A 370 6.82 -20.40 14.40
N PRO A 371 7.43 -20.96 13.33
CA PRO A 371 7.93 -20.16 12.21
C PRO A 371 6.79 -19.38 11.55
N GLY A 372 6.99 -18.07 11.35
CA GLY A 372 5.99 -17.19 10.74
C GLY A 372 4.84 -16.74 11.66
N ALA A 373 4.85 -17.13 12.93
CA ALA A 373 3.83 -16.70 13.89
C ALA A 373 3.86 -15.18 14.17
N LYS A 374 2.68 -14.60 14.40
CA LYS A 374 2.53 -13.20 14.83
C LYS A 374 3.26 -12.94 16.15
N ALA A 375 3.64 -11.69 16.41
CA ALA A 375 4.28 -11.33 17.66
C ALA A 375 3.41 -11.65 18.88
N GLY A 376 4.03 -12.17 19.94
CA GLY A 376 3.38 -12.61 21.17
C GLY A 376 2.77 -14.00 21.10
N LEU A 377 2.74 -14.66 19.94
CA LEU A 377 2.23 -16.02 19.82
C LEU A 377 3.33 -17.04 20.09
N VAL A 378 3.14 -17.86 21.12
CA VAL A 378 4.06 -18.93 21.52
C VAL A 378 3.36 -20.28 21.56
N GLN A 379 4.15 -21.33 21.42
CA GLN A 379 3.76 -22.72 21.60
C GLN A 379 4.41 -23.24 22.88
N LEU A 380 3.63 -23.95 23.69
CA LEU A 380 4.09 -24.62 24.90
C LEU A 380 4.28 -26.11 24.63
N SER A 381 5.32 -26.70 25.21
CA SER A 381 5.59 -28.14 25.17
C SER A 381 5.84 -28.71 26.57
N GLY A 382 5.91 -30.03 26.70
CA GLY A 382 6.22 -30.70 27.98
C GLY A 382 5.19 -30.43 29.08
N ASP A 383 5.67 -30.32 30.32
CA ASP A 383 4.81 -30.20 31.50
C ASP A 383 4.22 -28.80 31.63
N ILE A 384 2.89 -28.70 31.51
CA ILE A 384 2.13 -27.47 31.67
C ILE A 384 1.18 -27.64 32.85
N ARG A 385 1.31 -26.77 33.86
CA ARG A 385 0.42 -26.72 35.02
C ARG A 385 -0.58 -25.59 34.84
N THR A 386 -1.79 -25.77 35.33
CA THR A 386 -2.82 -24.72 35.32
C THR A 386 -3.09 -24.27 36.75
N ILE A 387 -2.89 -22.99 37.01
CA ILE A 387 -3.17 -22.35 38.30
C ILE A 387 -4.50 -21.61 38.16
N THR A 388 -5.37 -21.76 39.16
CA THR A 388 -6.68 -21.11 39.18
C THR A 388 -6.68 -20.03 40.26
N ILE A 389 -6.95 -18.78 39.88
CA ILE A 389 -6.92 -17.64 40.81
C ILE A 389 -8.25 -16.90 40.77
N LYS A 390 -8.75 -16.50 41.94
CA LYS A 390 -9.95 -15.68 42.08
C LYS A 390 -9.62 -14.20 41.88
N LYS A 391 -10.48 -13.47 41.17
CA LYS A 391 -10.27 -12.04 40.89
C LYS A 391 -10.00 -11.19 42.15
N SER A 392 -10.75 -11.44 43.22
CA SER A 392 -10.61 -10.70 44.49
C SER A 392 -9.24 -10.87 45.14
N GLU A 393 -8.55 -11.98 44.86
CA GLU A 393 -7.20 -12.28 45.35
C GLU A 393 -6.14 -11.61 44.48
N VAL A 394 -6.34 -11.59 43.15
CA VAL A 394 -5.46 -10.91 42.19
C VAL A 394 -5.32 -9.43 42.54
N GLU A 395 -6.43 -8.72 42.78
CA GLU A 395 -6.40 -7.28 43.05
C GLU A 395 -5.65 -6.94 44.34
N LYS A 396 -5.79 -7.76 45.39
CA LYS A 396 -5.08 -7.57 46.66
C LYS A 396 -3.57 -7.79 46.49
N ARG A 397 -3.18 -8.90 45.86
CA ARG A 397 -1.75 -9.22 45.62
C ARG A 397 -1.09 -8.23 44.69
N CYS A 398 -1.75 -7.85 43.60
CA CYS A 398 -1.16 -6.94 42.63
C CYS A 398 -0.97 -5.53 43.17
N LYS A 399 -1.84 -5.04 44.08
CA LYS A 399 -1.60 -3.75 44.75
C LYS A 399 -0.26 -3.73 45.48
N ARG A 400 0.04 -4.78 46.26
CA ARG A 400 1.34 -4.97 46.91
C ARG A 400 2.50 -5.01 45.91
N LEU A 401 2.33 -5.76 44.81
CA LEU A 401 3.38 -5.88 43.79
C LEU A 401 3.60 -4.56 43.02
N GLU A 402 2.56 -3.76 42.82
CA GLU A 402 2.64 -2.46 42.14
C GLU A 402 3.55 -1.46 42.89
N GLU A 403 3.63 -1.56 44.21
CA GLU A 403 4.56 -0.76 45.03
C GLU A 403 6.03 -1.12 44.77
N THR A 404 6.31 -2.34 44.29
CA THR A 404 7.68 -2.82 43.98
C THR A 404 8.10 -2.57 42.52
N VAL A 405 7.25 -1.90 41.73
CA VAL A 405 7.47 -1.76 40.29
C VAL A 405 8.66 -0.87 40.00
N VAL A 406 9.64 -1.44 39.30
CA VAL A 406 10.73 -0.68 38.72
C VAL A 406 10.42 -0.43 37.25
N VAL A 407 9.97 0.79 36.94
CA VAL A 407 9.81 1.26 35.56
C VAL A 407 11.16 1.81 35.10
N ASN A 408 11.92 0.99 34.36
CA ASN A 408 13.00 1.48 33.52
C ASN A 408 12.46 1.93 32.16
#